data_AF-A0A167F0F6-F1
#
_entry.id   AF-A0A167F0F6-F1
#
_cell.length_a   1.000
_cell.length_b   1.000
_cell.length_c   1.000
_cell.angle_alpha   90.00
_cell.angle_beta   90.00
_cell.angle_gamma   90.00
#
_symmetry.space_group_name_H-M   'P 1'
#
loop_
_entity.id
_entity.type
_entity.pdbx_description
1 polymer ?
#
loop_
_entity_poly.entity_id
_entity_poly.type
_entity_poly.pdbx_seq_one_letter_code
_entity_poly.pdbx_strand_id
1 'polypeptide(L)'
;MEHYFDDEDELPSIVQISRKDFSEDEFVVDEFLTKFHKYQTLEDLENQLKSWDKELGHELIDVINKDYGDFVGLGNSLSGGENKIQDVKMNLLRFQTETKKVKTELENVVEKTNKLIQDKKDLVWLQDFSREMILYLKKLEDIEKSVHDKTESDLEQISEFAKQYIHLKLLARDLGVKAVQRDALTESRANKLKHSGTHNDDNVNHSIPPILEQKRPRLARVKSTIIELVDTSIKKKSGTGEEQLRLAILKAKLLETYD
;
A
#
# COMPACT_ATOMS: atom_id res chain seq x y z
N MET A 1 16.94 -62.49 -91.27
CA MET A 1 15.68 -62.68 -90.53
C MET A 1 15.15 -61.30 -90.24
N GLU A 2 14.08 -60.95 -90.94
CA GLU A 2 13.37 -59.68 -90.86
C GLU A 2 12.90 -59.41 -89.42
N HIS A 3 13.07 -58.18 -88.95
CA HIS A 3 12.24 -57.60 -87.91
C HIS A 3 11.53 -56.41 -88.54
N TYR A 4 10.34 -56.70 -89.07
CA TYR A 4 9.33 -55.72 -89.45
C TYR A 4 8.30 -55.65 -88.30
N PHE A 5 7.80 -54.43 -88.07
CA PHE A 5 6.69 -54.04 -87.22
C PHE A 5 6.97 -53.90 -85.71
N ASP A 6 7.18 -52.65 -85.30
CA ASP A 6 6.56 -52.12 -84.07
C ASP A 6 5.99 -50.73 -84.45
N ASP A 7 4.96 -50.77 -85.31
CA ASP A 7 4.07 -49.64 -85.53
C ASP A 7 3.12 -49.59 -84.32
N GLU A 8 3.52 -48.89 -83.26
CA GLU A 8 2.55 -48.15 -82.45
C GLU A 8 2.62 -46.68 -82.86
N ASP A 9 2.23 -46.42 -84.12
CA ASP A 9 1.76 -45.11 -84.53
C ASP A 9 0.46 -44.82 -83.74
N GLU A 10 0.63 -44.22 -82.56
CA GLU A 10 -0.47 -43.67 -81.78
C GLU A 10 -1.22 -42.69 -82.68
N LEU A 11 -2.46 -43.05 -83.04
CA LEU A 11 -3.26 -42.27 -83.98
C LEU A 11 -3.31 -40.81 -83.54
N PRO A 12 -3.11 -39.84 -84.44
CA PRO A 12 -3.16 -38.44 -84.08
C PRO A 12 -4.51 -38.10 -83.45
N SER A 13 -4.49 -37.82 -82.16
CA SER A 13 -5.69 -37.50 -81.38
C SER A 13 -6.03 -36.02 -81.50
N ILE A 14 -7.32 -35.72 -81.61
CA ILE A 14 -7.83 -34.35 -81.55
C ILE A 14 -7.44 -33.75 -80.19
N VAL A 15 -6.69 -32.65 -80.21
CA VAL A 15 -6.33 -31.91 -79.00
C VAL A 15 -7.48 -30.94 -78.70
N GLN A 16 -8.12 -31.07 -77.53
CA GLN A 16 -9.19 -30.17 -77.09
C GLN A 16 -8.60 -28.98 -76.33
N ILE A 17 -9.20 -27.79 -76.52
CA ILE A 17 -8.85 -26.60 -75.74
C ILE A 17 -9.20 -26.82 -74.27
N SER A 18 -8.28 -26.49 -73.37
CA SER A 18 -8.49 -26.51 -71.92
C SER A 18 -8.37 -25.11 -71.32
N ARG A 19 -8.94 -24.90 -70.12
CA ARG A 19 -8.84 -23.64 -69.38
C ARG A 19 -7.39 -23.14 -69.18
N LYS A 20 -6.44 -24.07 -69.05
CA LYS A 20 -5.02 -23.74 -68.85
C LYS A 20 -4.39 -23.08 -70.08
N ASP A 21 -4.88 -23.40 -71.27
CA ASP A 21 -4.38 -22.82 -72.52
C ASP A 21 -4.77 -21.33 -72.68
N PHE A 22 -5.68 -20.82 -71.84
CA PHE A 22 -6.00 -19.39 -71.73
C PHE A 22 -5.31 -18.68 -70.57
N SER A 23 -4.51 -19.41 -69.78
CA SER A 23 -3.85 -18.89 -68.56
C SER A 23 -2.37 -18.57 -68.78
N GLU A 24 -1.89 -18.57 -70.02
CA GLU A 24 -0.51 -18.23 -70.37
C GLU A 24 -0.26 -16.72 -70.24
N ASP A 25 0.89 -16.32 -69.69
CA ASP A 25 1.25 -14.92 -69.44
C ASP A 25 1.36 -14.08 -70.73
N GLU A 26 1.80 -14.70 -71.83
CA GLU A 26 1.85 -14.11 -73.17
C GLU A 26 1.07 -14.99 -74.16
N PHE A 27 -0.14 -14.56 -74.52
CA PHE A 27 -0.98 -15.30 -75.44
C PHE A 27 -0.61 -15.02 -76.91
N VAL A 28 -0.02 -16.00 -77.59
CA VAL A 28 0.34 -15.92 -79.02
C VAL A 28 -0.68 -16.70 -79.86
N VAL A 29 -1.51 -15.96 -80.59
CA VAL A 29 -2.64 -16.50 -81.39
C VAL A 29 -2.18 -17.54 -82.41
N ASP A 30 -1.08 -17.27 -83.11
CA ASP A 30 -0.59 -18.15 -84.19
C ASP A 30 -0.12 -19.50 -83.65
N GLU A 31 0.57 -19.51 -82.51
CA GLU A 31 1.02 -20.75 -81.84
C GLU A 31 -0.16 -21.54 -81.27
N PHE A 32 -1.13 -20.84 -80.68
CA PHE A 32 -2.37 -21.43 -80.18
C PHE A 32 -3.15 -22.12 -81.30
N LEU A 33 -3.43 -21.42 -82.41
CA LEU A 33 -4.16 -21.99 -83.53
C LEU A 33 -3.41 -23.16 -84.17
N THR A 34 -2.08 -23.08 -84.28
CA THR A 34 -1.24 -24.17 -84.83
C THR A 34 -1.27 -25.42 -83.94
N LYS A 35 -1.37 -25.27 -82.63
CA LYS A 35 -1.46 -26.36 -81.65
C LYS A 35 -2.78 -27.14 -81.77
N PHE A 36 -3.90 -26.46 -82.00
CA PHE A 36 -5.23 -27.07 -81.98
C PHE A 36 -5.81 -27.38 -83.38
N HIS A 37 -5.42 -26.67 -84.44
CA HIS A 37 -5.98 -26.84 -85.80
C HIS A 37 -5.47 -28.10 -86.55
N LYS A 38 -4.39 -28.75 -86.09
CA LYS A 38 -3.71 -29.83 -86.84
C LYS A 38 -4.58 -31.05 -87.18
N TYR A 39 -5.58 -31.37 -86.37
CA TYR A 39 -6.42 -32.57 -86.53
C TYR A 39 -7.92 -32.29 -86.32
N GLN A 40 -8.36 -31.03 -86.43
CA GLN A 40 -9.77 -30.64 -86.29
C GLN A 40 -10.21 -29.68 -87.38
N THR A 41 -11.51 -29.58 -87.63
CA THR A 41 -12.04 -28.58 -88.56
C THR A 41 -12.03 -27.20 -87.93
N LEU A 42 -11.92 -26.16 -88.77
CA LEU A 42 -11.98 -24.78 -88.31
C LEU A 42 -13.33 -24.45 -87.65
N GLU A 43 -14.41 -25.08 -88.12
CA GLU A 43 -15.75 -24.93 -87.57
C GLU A 43 -15.86 -25.53 -86.16
N ASP A 44 -15.24 -26.69 -85.91
CA ASP A 44 -15.19 -27.29 -84.58
C ASP A 44 -14.36 -26.44 -83.60
N LEU A 45 -13.23 -25.88 -84.07
CA LEU A 45 -12.41 -24.96 -83.29
C LEU A 45 -13.18 -23.68 -82.92
N GLU A 46 -13.89 -23.11 -83.89
CA GLU A 46 -14.72 -21.91 -83.69
C GLU A 46 -15.83 -22.19 -82.67
N ASN A 47 -16.48 -23.36 -82.75
CA ASN A 47 -17.51 -23.77 -81.81
C ASN A 47 -16.96 -24.00 -80.40
N GLN A 48 -15.78 -24.60 -80.27
CA GLN A 48 -15.10 -24.76 -78.97
C GLN A 48 -14.74 -23.40 -78.36
N LEU A 49 -14.18 -22.48 -79.13
CA LEU A 49 -13.85 -21.13 -78.66
C LEU A 49 -15.10 -20.35 -78.21
N LYS A 50 -16.20 -20.44 -78.96
CA LYS A 50 -17.49 -19.83 -78.58
C LYS A 50 -18.06 -20.43 -77.30
N SER A 51 -17.83 -21.72 -77.04
CA SER A 51 -18.22 -22.37 -75.79
C SER A 51 -17.41 -21.84 -74.61
N TRP A 52 -16.07 -21.77 -74.78
CA TRP A 52 -15.17 -21.26 -73.75
C TRP A 52 -15.38 -19.78 -73.45
N ASP A 53 -15.68 -18.95 -74.45
CA ASP A 53 -16.03 -17.53 -74.26
C ASP A 53 -17.25 -17.36 -73.35
N LYS A 54 -18.29 -18.17 -73.56
CA LYS A 54 -19.48 -18.17 -72.70
C LYS A 54 -19.17 -18.69 -71.30
N GLU A 55 -18.43 -19.77 -71.18
CA GLU A 55 -18.08 -20.38 -69.90
C GLU A 55 -17.21 -19.46 -69.05
N LEU A 56 -16.16 -18.86 -69.64
CA LEU A 56 -15.31 -17.87 -69.01
C LEU A 56 -16.09 -16.58 -68.67
N GLY A 57 -17.01 -16.16 -69.54
CA GLY A 57 -17.89 -15.02 -69.26
C GLY A 57 -18.80 -15.26 -68.05
N HIS A 58 -19.33 -16.47 -67.91
CA HIS A 58 -20.10 -16.87 -66.73
C HIS A 58 -19.23 -16.97 -65.47
N GLU A 59 -18.06 -17.60 -65.54
CA GLU A 59 -17.11 -17.70 -64.42
C GLU A 59 -16.68 -16.31 -63.93
N LEU A 60 -16.44 -15.37 -64.85
CA LEU A 60 -16.11 -13.98 -64.53
C LEU A 60 -17.24 -13.30 -63.76
N ILE A 61 -18.48 -13.43 -64.22
CA ILE A 61 -19.66 -12.87 -63.56
C ILE A 61 -19.82 -13.48 -62.16
N ASP A 62 -19.63 -14.79 -62.03
CA ASP A 62 -19.76 -15.50 -60.75
C ASP A 62 -18.68 -15.05 -59.75
N VAL A 63 -17.43 -14.91 -60.19
CA VAL A 63 -16.34 -14.39 -59.37
C VAL A 63 -16.61 -12.94 -58.95
N ILE A 64 -17.00 -12.07 -59.89
CA ILE A 64 -17.31 -10.67 -59.58
C ILE A 64 -18.48 -10.57 -58.59
N ASN A 65 -19.53 -11.36 -58.78
CA ASN A 65 -20.69 -11.35 -57.89
C ASN A 65 -20.32 -11.83 -56.48
N LYS A 66 -19.50 -12.87 -56.39
CA LYS A 66 -18.97 -13.37 -55.12
C LYS A 66 -18.12 -12.32 -54.42
N ASP A 67 -17.14 -11.77 -55.12
CA ASP A 67 -16.21 -10.78 -54.56
C ASP A 67 -16.94 -9.49 -54.17
N TYR A 68 -17.96 -9.08 -54.94
CA TYR A 68 -18.81 -7.95 -54.58
C TYR A 68 -19.63 -8.23 -53.32
N GLY A 69 -20.20 -9.43 -53.20
CA GLY A 69 -20.92 -9.86 -52.00
C GLY A 69 -20.03 -9.82 -50.75
N ASP A 70 -18.80 -10.34 -50.87
CA ASP A 70 -17.80 -10.35 -49.80
C ASP A 70 -17.36 -8.93 -49.43
N PHE A 71 -17.13 -8.05 -50.42
CA PHE A 71 -16.75 -6.66 -50.19
C PHE A 71 -17.85 -5.85 -49.51
N VAL A 72 -19.11 -6.01 -49.93
CA VAL A 72 -20.26 -5.36 -49.29
C VAL A 72 -20.46 -5.91 -47.88
N GLY A 73 -20.28 -7.22 -47.66
CA GLY A 73 -20.32 -7.83 -46.33
C GLY A 73 -19.25 -7.27 -45.39
N LEU A 74 -18.02 -7.09 -45.87
CA LEU A 74 -16.93 -6.43 -45.15
C LEU A 74 -17.24 -4.96 -44.86
N GLY A 75 -17.73 -4.22 -45.85
CA GLY A 75 -18.14 -2.82 -45.69
C GLY A 75 -19.24 -2.65 -44.64
N ASN A 76 -20.25 -3.53 -44.63
CA ASN A 76 -21.33 -3.54 -43.64
C ASN A 76 -20.84 -3.94 -42.24
N SER A 77 -19.87 -4.85 -42.13
CA SER A 77 -19.30 -5.26 -40.84
C SER A 77 -18.39 -4.18 -40.24
N LEU A 78 -17.66 -3.46 -41.11
CA LEU A 78 -16.83 -2.32 -40.74
C LEU A 78 -17.70 -1.11 -40.39
N SER A 79 -18.81 -0.93 -41.12
CA SER A 79 -19.85 0.05 -40.81
C SER A 79 -20.51 -0.29 -39.47
N GLY A 80 -20.28 0.57 -38.47
CA GLY A 80 -20.72 0.33 -37.08
C GLY A 80 -19.68 -0.34 -36.18
N GLY A 81 -18.54 -0.77 -36.74
CA GLY A 81 -17.35 -1.13 -35.94
C GLY A 81 -16.84 0.07 -35.13
N GLU A 82 -16.88 1.27 -35.72
CA GLU A 82 -16.52 2.53 -35.05
C GLU A 82 -17.36 2.77 -33.79
N ASN A 83 -18.68 2.54 -33.86
CA ASN A 83 -19.57 2.70 -32.70
C ASN A 83 -19.22 1.71 -31.58
N LYS A 84 -18.92 0.45 -31.92
CA LYS A 84 -18.49 -0.55 -30.92
C LYS A 84 -17.16 -0.16 -30.26
N ILE A 85 -16.22 0.37 -31.03
CA ILE A 85 -14.94 0.87 -30.50
C ILE A 85 -15.18 2.06 -29.57
N GLN A 86 -16.05 2.99 -29.98
CA GLN A 86 -16.42 4.14 -29.17
C GLN A 86 -17.10 3.73 -27.86
N ASP A 87 -18.00 2.75 -27.88
CA ASP A 87 -18.66 2.21 -26.69
C ASP A 87 -17.66 1.58 -25.73
N VAL A 88 -16.73 0.76 -26.24
CA VAL A 88 -15.64 0.17 -25.44
C VAL A 88 -14.76 1.26 -24.83
N LYS A 89 -14.41 2.30 -25.61
CA LYS A 89 -13.63 3.44 -25.13
C LYS A 89 -14.35 4.18 -24.01
N MET A 90 -15.64 4.44 -24.16
CA MET A 90 -16.46 5.10 -23.14
C MET A 90 -16.54 4.26 -21.86
N ASN A 91 -16.76 2.95 -21.99
CA ASN A 91 -16.79 2.02 -20.86
C ASN A 91 -15.43 1.98 -20.14
N LEU A 92 -14.33 1.98 -20.88
CA LEU A 92 -12.98 2.02 -20.31
C LEU A 92 -12.72 3.32 -19.53
N LEU A 93 -13.12 4.46 -20.10
CA LEU A 93 -13.00 5.77 -19.44
C LEU A 93 -13.84 5.84 -18.16
N ARG A 94 -15.06 5.30 -18.19
CA ARG A 94 -15.91 5.18 -17.01
C ARG A 94 -15.26 4.30 -15.95
N PHE A 95 -14.79 3.12 -16.32
CA PHE A 95 -14.11 2.20 -15.42
C PHE A 95 -12.86 2.82 -14.78
N GLN A 96 -12.04 3.53 -15.56
CA GLN A 96 -10.89 4.25 -15.04
C GLN A 96 -11.30 5.33 -14.02
N THR A 97 -12.38 6.05 -14.30
CA THR A 97 -12.90 7.10 -13.40
C THR A 97 -13.44 6.51 -12.11
N GLU A 98 -14.23 5.45 -12.19
CA GLU A 98 -14.76 4.73 -11.03
C GLU A 98 -13.64 4.14 -10.17
N THR A 99 -12.62 3.55 -10.80
CA THR A 99 -11.44 3.01 -10.09
C THR A 99 -10.68 4.11 -9.35
N LYS A 100 -10.46 5.27 -9.98
CA LYS A 100 -9.83 6.43 -9.32
C LYS A 100 -10.66 6.91 -8.14
N LYS A 101 -11.99 7.00 -8.28
CA LYS A 101 -12.89 7.39 -7.20
C LYS A 101 -12.78 6.45 -6.01
N VAL A 102 -12.84 5.13 -6.23
CA VAL A 102 -12.69 4.12 -5.19
C VAL A 102 -11.33 4.21 -4.52
N LYS A 103 -10.25 4.42 -5.29
CA LYS A 103 -8.91 4.62 -4.74
C LYS A 103 -8.87 5.82 -3.78
N THR A 104 -9.41 6.96 -4.18
CA THR A 104 -9.44 8.17 -3.34
C THR A 104 -10.32 7.99 -2.10
N GLU A 105 -11.46 7.30 -2.21
CA GLU A 105 -12.29 6.96 -1.05
C GLU A 105 -11.53 6.05 -0.08
N LEU A 106 -10.80 5.06 -0.58
CA LEU A 106 -9.98 4.17 0.24
C LEU A 106 -8.85 4.93 0.94
N GLU A 107 -8.15 5.81 0.24
CA GLU A 107 -7.10 6.67 0.82
C GLU A 107 -7.66 7.52 1.97
N ASN A 108 -8.84 8.12 1.80
CA ASN A 108 -9.52 8.88 2.85
C ASN A 108 -9.90 8.00 4.05
N VAL A 109 -10.37 6.77 3.82
CA VAL A 109 -10.69 5.83 4.89
C VAL A 109 -9.43 5.45 5.65
N VAL A 110 -8.34 5.12 4.96
CA VAL A 110 -7.04 4.80 5.59
C VAL A 110 -6.55 5.97 6.45
N GLU A 111 -6.64 7.21 5.96
CA GLU A 111 -6.25 8.38 6.73
C GLU A 111 -7.11 8.54 7.99
N LYS A 112 -8.44 8.42 7.87
CA LYS A 112 -9.36 8.48 9.01
C LYS A 112 -9.10 7.37 10.03
N THR A 113 -8.90 6.14 9.58
CA THR A 113 -8.60 5.00 10.45
C THR A 113 -7.27 5.19 11.18
N ASN A 114 -6.25 5.70 10.49
CA ASN A 114 -4.96 6.00 11.13
C ASN A 114 -5.11 7.09 12.20
N LYS A 115 -5.90 8.14 11.94
CA LYS A 115 -6.23 9.16 12.96
C LYS A 115 -6.94 8.53 14.17
N LEU A 116 -7.97 7.73 13.94
CA LEU A 116 -8.70 7.06 15.03
C LEU A 116 -7.83 6.10 15.85
N ILE A 117 -6.94 5.34 15.20
CA ILE A 117 -5.98 4.46 15.90
C ILE A 117 -5.03 5.31 16.76
N GLN A 118 -4.61 6.46 16.25
CA GLN A 118 -3.73 7.36 16.97
C GLN A 118 -4.44 7.97 18.19
N ASP A 119 -5.66 8.49 18.01
CA ASP A 119 -6.49 9.03 19.10
C ASP A 119 -6.73 7.97 20.17
N LYS A 120 -7.01 6.71 19.77
CA LYS A 120 -7.16 5.59 20.71
C LYS A 120 -5.90 5.35 21.52
N LYS A 121 -4.71 5.35 20.90
CA LYS A 121 -3.44 5.19 21.61
C LYS A 121 -3.22 6.31 22.62
N ASP A 122 -3.63 7.52 22.28
CA ASP A 122 -3.46 8.70 23.11
C ASP A 122 -4.40 8.67 24.32
N LEU A 123 -5.64 8.23 24.11
CA LEU A 123 -6.59 7.99 25.20
C LEU A 123 -6.13 6.88 26.14
N VAL A 124 -5.62 5.76 25.62
CA VAL A 124 -5.09 4.66 26.46
C VAL A 124 -3.90 5.14 27.27
N TRP A 125 -2.96 5.87 26.65
CA TRP A 125 -1.82 6.44 27.36
C TRP A 125 -2.27 7.40 28.47
N LEU A 126 -3.22 8.29 28.18
CA LEU A 126 -3.75 9.23 29.16
C LEU A 126 -4.46 8.51 30.32
N GLN A 127 -5.20 7.44 30.01
CA GLN A 127 -5.86 6.61 31.02
C GLN A 127 -4.84 5.96 31.96
N ASP A 128 -3.80 5.32 31.41
CA ASP A 128 -2.78 4.66 32.21
C ASP A 128 -1.97 5.67 33.02
N PHE A 129 -1.57 6.79 32.39
CA PHE A 129 -0.87 7.88 33.05
C PHE A 129 -1.69 8.48 34.20
N SER A 130 -2.98 8.75 33.98
CA SER A 130 -3.87 9.29 35.02
C SER A 130 -4.04 8.31 36.20
N ARG A 131 -4.13 7.00 35.94
CA ARG A 131 -4.22 5.98 36.99
C ARG A 131 -2.96 5.97 37.86
N GLU A 132 -1.79 6.01 37.23
CA GLU A 132 -0.51 6.08 37.95
C GLU A 132 -0.35 7.39 38.73
N MET A 133 -0.78 8.51 38.15
CA MET A 133 -0.82 9.81 38.82
C MET A 133 -1.74 9.81 40.05
N ILE A 134 -2.93 9.21 39.96
CA ILE A 134 -3.84 9.07 41.10
C ILE A 134 -3.19 8.23 42.20
N LEU A 135 -2.54 7.12 41.84
CA LEU A 135 -1.81 6.29 42.80
C LEU A 135 -0.68 7.07 43.49
N TYR A 136 0.08 7.85 42.73
CA TYR A 136 1.12 8.75 43.26
C TYR A 136 0.54 9.75 44.26
N LEU A 137 -0.55 10.45 43.89
CA LEU A 137 -1.20 11.45 44.74
C LEU A 137 -1.74 10.82 46.03
N LYS A 138 -2.35 9.63 45.95
CA LYS A 138 -2.85 8.91 47.11
C LYS A 138 -1.70 8.51 48.05
N LYS A 139 -0.63 7.92 47.51
CA LYS A 139 0.55 7.55 48.31
C LYS A 139 1.22 8.77 48.96
N LEU A 140 1.25 9.91 48.26
CA LEU A 140 1.75 11.18 48.81
C LEU A 140 0.88 11.67 49.96
N GLU A 141 -0.44 11.57 49.85
CA GLU A 141 -1.35 11.93 50.93
C GLU A 141 -1.22 10.98 52.13
N ASP A 142 -1.10 9.68 51.88
CA ASP A 142 -0.97 8.67 52.94
C ASP A 142 0.32 8.86 53.75
N ILE A 143 1.46 9.10 53.08
CA ILE A 143 2.74 9.36 53.77
C ILE A 143 2.73 10.72 54.49
N GLU A 144 2.12 11.77 53.90
CA GLU A 144 1.98 13.07 54.56
C GLU A 144 1.21 12.94 55.87
N LYS A 145 0.07 12.25 55.87
CA LYS A 145 -0.72 11.98 57.08
C LYS A 145 0.08 11.16 58.10
N SER A 146 0.67 10.05 57.65
CA SER A 146 1.38 9.14 58.55
C SER A 146 2.60 9.77 59.22
N VAL A 147 3.30 10.67 58.52
CA VAL A 147 4.44 11.42 59.04
C VAL A 147 3.99 12.60 59.91
N HIS A 148 2.88 13.27 59.58
CA HIS A 148 2.35 14.39 60.37
C HIS A 148 1.79 13.95 61.73
N ASP A 149 1.14 12.80 61.78
CA ASP A 149 0.49 12.29 63.01
C ASP A 149 1.50 11.77 64.06
N LYS A 150 2.79 11.66 63.72
CA LYS A 150 3.82 11.10 64.61
C LYS A 150 4.91 12.10 64.96
N THR A 151 4.78 12.71 66.13
CA THR A 151 5.78 13.63 66.73
C THR A 151 6.99 12.88 67.33
N GLU A 152 6.84 11.59 67.61
CA GLU A 152 7.87 10.71 68.16
C GLU A 152 7.75 9.35 67.46
N SER A 153 8.83 8.83 66.87
CA SER A 153 8.81 7.61 66.05
C SER A 153 10.06 6.78 66.32
N ASP A 154 9.89 5.47 66.45
CA ASP A 154 11.00 4.54 66.61
C ASP A 154 11.79 4.38 65.30
N LEU A 155 13.03 3.88 65.41
CA LEU A 155 13.95 3.65 64.30
C LEU A 155 13.32 2.87 63.13
N GLU A 156 12.50 1.87 63.45
CA GLU A 156 11.82 1.01 62.47
C GLU A 156 10.78 1.80 61.65
N GLN A 157 10.02 2.67 62.32
CA GLN A 157 9.00 3.51 61.69
C GLN A 157 9.63 4.59 60.82
N ILE A 158 10.73 5.20 61.28
CA ILE A 158 11.51 6.17 60.51
C ILE A 158 12.12 5.50 59.26
N SER A 159 12.62 4.27 59.39
CA SER A 159 13.11 3.49 58.25
C SER A 159 12.01 3.21 57.23
N GLU A 160 10.80 2.89 57.70
CA GLU A 160 9.65 2.63 56.84
C GLU A 160 9.18 3.89 56.10
N PHE A 161 9.12 5.04 56.78
CA PHE A 161 8.84 6.33 56.13
C PHE A 161 9.87 6.69 55.07
N ALA A 162 11.16 6.49 55.34
CA ALA A 162 12.20 6.73 54.36
C ALA A 162 12.09 5.81 53.14
N LYS A 163 11.76 4.52 53.31
CA LYS A 163 11.51 3.58 52.21
C LYS A 163 10.31 4.02 51.35
N GLN A 164 9.21 4.40 52.00
CA GLN A 164 8.00 4.87 51.33
C GLN A 164 8.27 6.18 50.55
N TYR A 165 9.03 7.11 51.13
CA TYR A 165 9.46 8.34 50.47
C TYR A 165 10.31 8.08 49.21
N ILE A 166 11.31 7.19 49.33
CA ILE A 166 12.17 6.82 48.20
C ILE A 166 11.35 6.17 47.08
N HIS A 167 10.45 5.24 47.42
CA HIS A 167 9.54 4.63 46.45
C HIS A 167 8.67 5.69 45.75
N LEU A 168 8.12 6.65 46.51
CA LEU A 168 7.28 7.71 45.97
C LEU A 168 8.06 8.62 45.01
N LYS A 169 9.32 8.91 45.33
CA LYS A 169 10.22 9.71 44.49
C LYS A 169 10.60 8.99 43.18
N LEU A 170 10.85 7.68 43.23
CA LEU A 170 11.08 6.88 42.03
C LEU A 170 9.84 6.87 41.12
N LEU A 171 8.64 6.72 41.70
CA LEU A 171 7.38 6.79 40.95
C LEU A 171 7.19 8.16 40.28
N ALA A 172 7.49 9.26 40.97
CA ALA A 172 7.42 10.61 40.39
C ALA A 172 8.39 10.78 39.20
N ARG A 173 9.60 10.21 39.31
CA ARG A 173 10.58 10.22 38.21
C ARG A 173 10.08 9.43 37.00
N ASP A 174 9.56 8.22 37.20
CA ASP A 174 9.05 7.38 36.12
C ASP A 174 7.87 8.04 35.40
N LEU A 175 6.97 8.68 36.16
CA LEU A 175 5.89 9.50 35.61
C LEU A 175 6.42 10.68 34.78
N GLY A 176 7.46 11.37 35.26
CA GLY A 176 8.13 12.44 34.52
C GLY A 176 8.74 11.95 33.20
N VAL A 177 9.43 10.79 33.22
CA VAL A 177 10.03 10.20 32.00
C VAL A 177 8.95 9.80 30.99
N LYS A 178 7.85 9.18 31.44
CA LYS A 178 6.73 8.78 30.57
C LYS A 178 6.10 9.99 29.87
N ALA A 179 5.99 11.12 30.56
CA ALA A 179 5.48 12.36 29.97
C ALA A 179 6.43 12.93 28.91
N VAL A 180 7.73 13.05 29.22
CA VAL A 180 8.74 13.55 28.28
C VAL A 180 8.84 12.67 27.03
N GLN A 181 8.81 11.34 27.19
CA GLN A 181 8.80 10.41 26.05
C GLN A 181 7.56 10.59 25.16
N ARG A 182 6.40 10.87 25.75
CA ARG A 182 5.17 11.14 25.00
C ARG A 182 5.26 12.47 24.24
N ASP A 183 5.85 13.50 24.82
CA ASP A 183 6.05 14.81 24.18
C ASP A 183 7.04 14.71 23.02
N ALA A 184 8.17 14.03 23.20
CA ALA A 184 9.15 13.78 22.14
C ALA A 184 8.57 12.98 20.96
N LEU A 185 7.69 12.00 21.24
CA LEU A 185 6.94 11.30 20.19
C LEU A 185 5.96 12.23 19.47
N THR A 186 5.38 13.21 20.15
CA THR A 186 4.49 14.22 19.54
C THR A 186 5.26 15.22 18.67
N GLU A 187 6.44 15.65 19.12
CA GLU A 187 7.31 16.57 18.36
C GLU A 187 7.95 15.91 17.15
N SER A 188 8.46 14.68 17.30
CA SER A 188 8.96 13.88 16.17
C SER A 188 7.86 13.67 15.11
N ARG A 189 6.60 13.51 15.54
CA ARG A 189 5.43 13.48 14.66
C ARG A 189 5.13 14.83 14.01
N ALA A 190 5.14 15.92 14.78
CA ALA A 190 4.92 17.27 14.27
C ALA A 190 5.94 17.62 13.17
N ASN A 191 7.20 17.25 13.36
CA ASN A 191 8.25 17.43 12.35
C ASN A 191 8.05 16.53 11.12
N LYS A 192 7.54 15.31 11.29
CA LYS A 192 7.22 14.40 10.17
C LYS A 192 6.03 14.87 9.34
N LEU A 193 5.06 15.57 9.95
CA LEU A 193 3.96 16.24 9.23
C LEU A 193 4.39 17.59 8.60
N LYS A 194 5.40 18.27 9.12
CA LYS A 194 5.91 19.55 8.58
C LYS A 194 6.72 19.43 7.28
N HIS A 195 7.04 18.23 6.80
CA HIS A 195 7.67 18.01 5.49
C HIS A 195 6.70 18.01 4.29
N SER A 196 5.51 18.60 4.42
CA SER A 196 4.63 18.90 3.27
C SER A 196 4.14 20.35 3.18
N GLY A 197 4.75 21.31 3.88
CA GLY A 197 4.34 22.71 3.77
C GLY A 197 5.04 23.63 4.78
N THR A 198 5.59 24.71 4.26
CA THR A 198 6.31 25.79 4.95
C THR A 198 5.54 26.41 6.14
N HIS A 199 6.13 26.45 7.33
CA HIS A 199 6.49 27.67 8.08
C HIS A 199 6.99 27.34 9.49
N ASN A 200 7.95 28.16 9.93
CA ASN A 200 8.52 28.20 11.27
C ASN A 200 7.45 28.52 12.31
N ASP A 201 7.56 27.89 13.48
CA ASP A 201 7.53 28.67 14.71
C ASP A 201 8.26 27.90 15.81
N ASP A 202 9.10 28.65 16.49
CA ASP A 202 10.07 28.23 17.47
C ASP A 202 9.42 27.98 18.85
N ASN A 203 10.11 27.17 19.63
CA ASN A 203 10.11 27.12 21.09
C ASN A 203 9.02 26.27 21.77
N VAL A 204 9.30 24.96 21.90
CA VAL A 204 8.59 24.09 22.87
C VAL A 204 9.54 23.78 24.02
N ASN A 205 9.34 24.49 25.12
CA ASN A 205 10.02 24.27 26.39
C ASN A 205 9.48 22.97 27.02
N HIS A 206 10.30 21.91 27.06
CA HIS A 206 9.92 20.60 27.61
C HIS A 206 9.50 20.72 29.08
N SER A 207 8.20 20.58 29.33
CA SER A 207 7.63 20.71 30.67
C SER A 207 7.33 19.34 31.25
N ILE A 208 7.96 19.04 32.38
CA ILE A 208 7.44 18.06 33.35
C ILE A 208 5.94 18.34 33.52
N PRO A 209 5.06 17.32 33.56
CA PRO A 209 3.63 17.52 33.74
C PRO A 209 3.35 18.55 34.84
N PRO A 210 2.57 19.62 34.58
CA PRO A 210 2.38 20.73 35.52
C PRO A 210 1.92 20.28 36.91
N ILE A 211 1.23 19.14 36.97
CA ILE A 211 0.75 18.52 38.21
C ILE A 211 1.91 17.99 39.05
N LEU A 212 2.94 17.37 38.46
CA LEU A 212 4.10 16.89 39.20
C LEU A 212 4.91 18.05 39.78
N GLU A 213 5.10 19.13 39.01
CA GLU A 213 5.69 20.38 39.49
C GLU A 213 4.88 20.99 40.64
N GLN A 214 3.55 21.04 40.52
CA GLN A 214 2.67 21.56 41.56
C GLN A 214 2.79 20.79 42.88
N LYS A 215 3.13 19.49 42.84
CA LYS A 215 3.24 18.63 44.03
C LYS A 215 4.67 18.48 44.56
N ARG A 216 5.70 19.00 43.87
CA ARG A 216 7.08 19.02 44.38
C ARG A 216 7.22 19.64 45.78
N PRO A 217 6.57 20.78 46.11
CA PRO A 217 6.68 21.37 47.44
C PRO A 217 6.11 20.49 48.56
N ARG A 218 5.09 19.70 48.25
CA ARG A 218 4.46 18.74 49.18
C ARG A 218 5.40 17.59 49.50
N LEU A 219 6.00 16.99 48.47
CA LEU A 219 7.02 15.96 48.64
C LEU A 219 8.26 16.48 49.39
N ALA A 220 8.66 17.72 49.16
CA ALA A 220 9.77 18.36 49.89
C ALA A 220 9.44 18.53 51.38
N ARG A 221 8.19 18.87 51.74
CA ARG A 221 7.77 18.93 53.16
C ARG A 221 7.88 17.57 53.85
N VAL A 222 7.41 16.50 53.20
CA VAL A 222 7.54 15.13 53.73
C VAL A 222 9.01 14.77 53.98
N LYS A 223 9.90 15.09 53.02
CA LYS A 223 11.36 14.90 53.16
C LYS A 223 11.90 15.61 54.40
N SER A 224 11.57 16.89 54.56
CA SER A 224 12.02 17.70 55.69
C SER A 224 11.53 17.15 57.03
N THR A 225 10.26 16.76 57.13
CA THR A 225 9.72 16.19 58.38
C THR A 225 10.36 14.84 58.73
N ILE A 226 10.64 13.97 57.75
CA ILE A 226 11.37 12.73 58.00
C ILE A 226 12.80 13.02 58.47
N ILE A 227 13.49 14.01 57.89
CA ILE A 227 14.82 14.42 58.33
C ILE A 227 14.80 14.97 59.77
N GLU A 228 13.79 15.75 60.13
CA GLU A 228 13.59 16.23 61.50
C GLU A 228 13.34 15.09 62.50
N LEU A 229 12.57 14.06 62.13
CA LEU A 229 12.37 12.85 62.93
C LEU A 229 13.68 12.05 63.12
N VAL A 230 14.51 11.97 62.07
CA VAL A 230 15.84 11.36 62.17
C VAL A 230 16.74 12.17 63.12
N ASP A 231 16.75 13.50 63.00
CA ASP A 231 17.60 14.38 63.80
C ASP A 231 17.20 14.42 65.27
N THR A 232 15.89 14.38 65.56
CA THR A 232 15.38 14.26 66.94
C THR A 232 15.74 12.91 67.56
N SER A 233 15.70 11.83 66.79
CA SER A 233 16.10 10.49 67.24
C SER A 233 17.60 10.36 67.52
N ILE A 234 18.45 10.96 66.66
CA ILE A 234 19.91 11.03 66.88
C ILE A 234 20.23 11.84 68.15
N LYS A 235 19.58 12.99 68.35
CA LYS A 235 19.80 13.85 69.52
C LYS A 235 19.39 13.19 70.84
N LYS A 236 18.35 12.35 70.84
CA LYS A 236 17.89 11.64 72.03
C LYS A 236 18.81 10.48 72.48
N LYS A 237 19.88 10.16 71.73
CA LYS A 237 20.79 9.03 72.02
C LYS A 237 20.03 7.72 72.32
N SER A 238 18.89 7.48 71.68
CA SER A 238 17.99 6.37 72.06
C SER A 238 18.42 5.00 71.51
N GLY A 239 19.73 4.77 71.31
CA GLY A 239 20.19 3.54 70.66
C GLY A 239 21.69 3.28 70.73
N THR A 240 22.03 2.01 70.50
CA THR A 240 23.40 1.47 70.36
C THR A 240 24.15 2.15 69.20
N GLY A 241 25.49 2.13 69.21
CA GLY A 241 26.31 2.80 68.18
C GLY A 241 25.98 2.36 66.75
N GLU A 242 25.47 1.15 66.56
CA GLU A 242 25.02 0.62 65.28
C GLU A 242 23.73 1.28 64.78
N GLU A 243 22.79 1.60 65.67
CA GLU A 243 21.53 2.28 65.35
C GLU A 243 21.77 3.74 64.93
N GLN A 244 22.74 4.40 65.56
CA GLN A 244 23.17 5.75 65.18
C GLN A 244 23.81 5.76 63.79
N LEU A 245 24.61 4.75 63.47
CA LEU A 245 25.19 4.59 62.14
C LEU A 245 24.10 4.36 61.08
N ARG A 246 23.09 3.54 61.37
CA ARG A 246 21.96 3.30 60.47
C ARG A 246 21.11 4.56 60.23
N LEU A 247 20.84 5.36 61.26
CA LEU A 247 20.16 6.65 61.12
C LEU A 247 20.98 7.65 60.29
N ALA A 248 22.30 7.71 60.49
CA ALA A 248 23.18 8.57 59.71
C ALA A 248 23.21 8.17 58.23
N ILE A 249 23.25 6.86 57.92
CA ILE A 249 23.17 6.35 56.54
C ILE A 249 21.81 6.66 55.91
N LEU A 250 20.72 6.51 56.66
CA LEU A 250 19.37 6.82 56.18
C LEU A 250 19.23 8.32 55.85
N LYS A 251 19.76 9.19 56.72
CA LYS A 251 19.84 10.64 56.50
C LYS A 251 20.65 10.97 55.25
N ALA A 252 21.83 10.37 55.09
CA ALA A 252 22.67 10.55 53.91
C ALA A 252 21.91 10.16 52.63
N LYS A 253 21.25 9.00 52.59
CA LYS A 253 20.43 8.57 51.45
C LYS A 253 19.27 9.52 51.16
N LEU A 254 18.59 10.03 52.18
CA LEU A 254 17.51 11.01 52.00
C LEU A 254 18.03 12.35 51.46
N LEU A 255 19.21 12.79 51.89
CA LEU A 255 19.87 14.00 51.40
C LEU A 255 20.44 13.85 49.98
N GLU A 256 21.00 12.68 49.66
CA GLU A 256 21.52 12.32 48.32
C GLU A 256 20.43 12.23 47.27
N THR A 257 19.16 12.06 47.67
CA THR A 257 18.06 12.23 46.75
C THR A 257 17.93 13.73 46.37
N TYR A 258 18.63 14.15 45.32
CA TYR A 258 18.50 15.49 44.70
C TYR A 258 17.05 15.76 44.23
N ASP A 259 16.59 17.00 44.35
CA ASP A 259 15.22 17.43 44.02
C ASP A 259 14.96 17.63 42.51
#